data_AF-A0A3C0KVC8-F1
#
_entry.id   AF-A0A3C0KVC8-F1
#
_cell.length_a   1.000
_cell.length_b   1.000
_cell.length_c   1.000
_cell.angle_alpha   90.00
_cell.angle_beta   90.00
_cell.angle_gamma   90.00
#
_symmetry.space_group_name_H-M   'P 1'
#
loop_
_entity.id
_entity.type
_entity.pdbx_description
1 polymer ?
#
loop_
_entity_poly.entity_id
_entity_poly.type
_entity_poly.pdbx_seq_one_letter_code
_entity_poly.pdbx_strand_id
1 'polypeptide(L)'
;MQELKVKKGDGSYDTVKIHRSFQDISGKHIFHHANGTFGYKDGSPVQNRGELDVIPEPHRRVALAWWKRVGEKMSSEYYGAIADTQREKAGDFQEELAAVEANTMLDSILYTRRPFTKGGKMGAVSDPKPWMEFGFNKRPDWWGQARQIDFLDFRYAMQDQIDQNSDPSASDKEGSEPKE
;
A
#
# COMPACT_ATOMS: atom_id res chain seq x y z
N MET A 1 -7.83 -40.08 -13.48
CA MET A 1 -6.85 -38.98 -13.37
C MET A 1 -7.05 -38.10 -14.58
N GLN A 2 -7.22 -36.79 -14.39
CA GLN A 2 -7.48 -35.81 -15.44
C GLN A 2 -6.29 -34.86 -15.55
N GLU A 3 -5.90 -34.49 -16.76
CA GLU A 3 -4.85 -33.50 -17.00
C GLU A 3 -5.49 -32.18 -17.41
N LEU A 4 -5.21 -31.11 -16.66
CA LEU A 4 -5.66 -29.77 -16.99
C LEU A 4 -4.48 -28.93 -17.46
N LYS A 5 -4.66 -28.28 -18.63
CA LYS A 5 -3.77 -27.23 -19.09
C LYS A 5 -4.21 -25.91 -18.48
N VAL A 6 -3.35 -25.30 -17.68
CA VAL A 6 -3.63 -24.03 -17.00
C VAL A 6 -2.75 -22.95 -17.58
N LYS A 7 -3.35 -21.86 -18.04
CA LYS A 7 -2.62 -20.68 -18.49
C LYS A 7 -2.15 -19.87 -17.29
N LYS A 8 -0.85 -19.62 -17.18
CA LYS A 8 -0.25 -18.74 -16.16
C LYS A 8 -0.36 -17.27 -16.59
N GLY A 9 -0.11 -16.36 -15.64
CA GLY A 9 -0.09 -14.91 -15.88
C GLY A 9 0.88 -14.50 -17.00
N ASP A 10 2.02 -15.20 -17.11
CA ASP A 10 3.03 -14.97 -18.15
C ASP A 10 2.64 -15.50 -19.55
N GLY A 11 1.42 -16.03 -19.70
CA GLY A 11 0.93 -16.60 -20.97
C GLY A 11 1.41 -18.01 -21.28
N SER A 12 2.33 -18.57 -20.48
CA SER A 12 2.74 -19.97 -20.54
C SER A 12 1.65 -20.93 -20.05
N TYR A 13 1.73 -22.20 -20.43
CA TYR A 13 0.79 -23.23 -19.99
C TYR A 13 1.50 -24.23 -19.07
N ASP A 14 0.89 -24.52 -17.92
CA ASP A 14 1.28 -25.63 -17.07
C ASP A 14 0.32 -26.81 -17.25
N THR A 15 0.82 -28.02 -17.01
CA THR A 15 -0.01 -29.24 -17.02
C THR A 15 -0.14 -29.75 -15.59
N VAL A 16 -1.34 -29.60 -15.03
CA VAL A 16 -1.65 -30.03 -13.67
C VAL A 16 -2.47 -31.31 -13.72
N LYS A 17 -2.01 -32.34 -13.01
CA LYS A 17 -2.71 -33.63 -12.90
C LYS A 17 -3.63 -33.64 -11.69
N ILE A 18 -4.90 -33.97 -11.89
CA ILE A 18 -5.96 -33.91 -10.89
C ILE A 18 -6.63 -35.27 -10.74
N HIS A 19 -6.89 -35.67 -9.50
CA HIS A 19 -7.68 -36.86 -9.18
C HIS A 19 -9.18 -36.57 -9.19
N ARG A 20 -9.59 -35.46 -8.57
CA ARG A 20 -10.99 -35.11 -8.39
C ARG A 20 -11.16 -33.61 -8.17
N SER A 21 -12.30 -33.07 -8.57
CA SER A 21 -12.76 -31.72 -8.23
C SER A 21 -13.99 -31.79 -7.32
N PHE A 22 -14.13 -30.80 -6.45
CA PHE A 22 -15.26 -30.57 -5.59
C PHE A 22 -15.77 -29.15 -5.85
N GLN A 23 -17.06 -29.01 -6.10
CA GLN A 23 -17.69 -27.74 -6.42
C GLN A 23 -18.85 -27.49 -5.48
N ASP A 24 -18.96 -26.26 -5.01
CA ASP A 24 -20.11 -25.76 -4.25
C ASP A 24 -21.08 -24.97 -5.14
N ILE A 25 -22.31 -24.76 -4.67
CA ILE A 25 -23.35 -23.94 -5.32
C ILE A 25 -22.90 -22.49 -5.50
N SER A 26 -21.95 -22.01 -4.68
CA SER A 26 -21.34 -20.68 -4.81
C SER A 26 -20.38 -20.56 -6.00
N GLY A 27 -20.09 -21.66 -6.70
CA GLY A 27 -19.09 -21.68 -7.77
C GLY A 27 -17.65 -21.79 -7.28
N LYS A 28 -17.41 -22.02 -5.98
CA LYS A 28 -16.08 -22.35 -5.44
C LYS A 28 -15.68 -23.77 -5.81
N HIS A 29 -14.45 -23.94 -6.31
CA HIS A 29 -13.93 -25.22 -6.79
C HIS A 29 -12.63 -25.56 -6.06
N ILE A 30 -12.57 -26.75 -5.47
CA ILE A 30 -11.36 -27.31 -4.84
C ILE A 30 -10.96 -28.58 -5.57
N PHE A 31 -9.68 -28.69 -5.89
CA PHE A 31 -9.11 -29.79 -6.65
C PHE A 31 -8.21 -30.63 -5.75
N HIS A 32 -8.33 -31.95 -5.85
CA HIS A 32 -7.39 -32.89 -5.29
C HIS A 32 -6.38 -33.27 -6.37
N HIS A 33 -5.15 -32.80 -6.23
CA HIS A 33 -4.07 -32.96 -7.19
C HIS A 33 -3.39 -34.32 -7.06
N ALA A 34 -2.71 -34.76 -8.12
CA ALA A 34 -1.99 -36.04 -8.17
C ALA A 34 -0.85 -36.17 -7.15
N ASN A 35 -0.32 -35.04 -6.70
CA ASN A 35 0.69 -34.97 -5.64
C ASN A 35 0.09 -35.06 -4.21
N GLY A 36 -1.23 -35.26 -4.08
CA GLY A 36 -1.92 -35.31 -2.79
C GLY A 36 -2.26 -33.94 -2.18
N THR A 37 -2.02 -32.85 -2.91
CA THR A 37 -2.36 -31.49 -2.48
C THR A 37 -3.83 -31.21 -2.73
N PHE A 38 -4.49 -30.50 -1.80
CA PHE A 38 -5.80 -29.90 -2.05
C PHE A 38 -5.60 -28.42 -2.34
N GLY A 39 -6.18 -27.96 -3.44
CA GLY A 39 -5.84 -26.64 -3.97
C GLY A 39 -6.73 -26.17 -5.10
N TYR A 40 -6.27 -25.14 -5.78
CA TYR A 40 -6.96 -24.48 -6.87
C TYR A 40 -6.55 -25.06 -8.23
N LYS A 41 -7.25 -24.63 -9.29
CA LYS A 41 -7.04 -25.14 -10.64
C LYS A 41 -5.58 -25.01 -11.11
N ASP A 42 -4.91 -23.95 -10.69
CA ASP A 42 -3.51 -23.63 -11.02
C ASP A 42 -2.47 -24.45 -10.23
N GLY A 43 -2.90 -25.28 -9.29
CA GLY A 43 -2.01 -26.07 -8.45
C GLY A 43 -1.59 -25.37 -7.16
N SER A 44 -2.04 -24.14 -6.91
CA SER A 44 -1.81 -23.47 -5.62
C SER A 44 -2.58 -24.18 -4.49
N PRO A 45 -2.00 -24.34 -3.29
CA PRO A 45 -2.69 -24.96 -2.17
C PRO A 45 -3.86 -24.09 -1.69
N VAL A 46 -4.85 -24.68 -1.02
CA VAL A 46 -5.93 -23.89 -0.39
C VAL A 46 -5.37 -22.91 0.63
N GLN A 47 -5.96 -21.71 0.71
CA GLN A 47 -5.44 -20.66 1.58
C GLN A 47 -5.82 -20.91 3.04
N ASN A 48 -7.07 -21.31 3.28
CA ASN A 48 -7.60 -21.53 4.61
C ASN A 48 -8.25 -22.91 4.78
N ARG A 49 -8.26 -23.42 6.02
CA ARG A 49 -8.94 -24.67 6.38
C ARG A 49 -10.42 -24.70 5.95
N GLY A 50 -11.12 -23.58 6.10
CA GLY A 50 -12.55 -23.47 5.81
C GLY A 50 -12.91 -23.68 4.33
N GLU A 51 -11.96 -23.54 3.41
CA GLU A 51 -12.19 -23.83 1.99
C GLU A 51 -12.42 -25.31 1.73
N LEU A 52 -11.95 -26.18 2.63
CA LEU A 52 -12.16 -27.62 2.56
C LEU A 52 -13.59 -28.04 2.93
N ASP A 53 -14.43 -27.12 3.42
CA ASP A 53 -15.82 -27.42 3.78
C ASP A 53 -16.70 -27.65 2.54
N VAL A 54 -16.23 -27.23 1.34
CA VAL A 54 -16.81 -27.58 0.03
C VAL A 54 -16.75 -29.09 -0.25
N ILE A 55 -15.85 -29.81 0.43
CA ILE A 55 -15.65 -31.23 0.22
C ILE A 55 -16.69 -32.03 1.04
N PRO A 56 -17.37 -33.03 0.45
CA PRO A 56 -18.28 -33.91 1.19
C PRO A 56 -17.60 -34.68 2.32
N GLU A 57 -18.33 -34.95 3.41
CA GLU A 57 -17.84 -35.61 4.64
C GLU A 57 -16.83 -36.76 4.48
N PRO A 58 -17.06 -37.77 3.61
CA PRO A 58 -16.13 -38.89 3.48
C PRO A 58 -14.75 -38.44 2.97
N HIS A 59 -14.69 -37.45 2.09
CA HIS A 59 -13.45 -36.92 1.53
C HIS A 59 -12.88 -35.77 2.37
N ARG A 60 -13.74 -35.01 3.06
CA ARG A 60 -13.34 -33.89 3.92
C ARG A 60 -12.44 -34.35 5.05
N ARG A 61 -12.69 -35.52 5.64
CA ARG A 61 -11.80 -36.08 6.67
C ARG A 61 -10.36 -36.26 6.18
N VAL A 62 -10.19 -36.69 4.94
CA VAL A 62 -8.86 -36.86 4.31
C VAL A 62 -8.22 -35.50 4.05
N ALA A 63 -8.99 -34.55 3.50
CA ALA A 63 -8.50 -33.19 3.24
C ALA A 63 -8.11 -32.47 4.55
N LEU A 64 -8.89 -32.62 5.62
CA LEU A 64 -8.58 -32.08 6.94
C LEU A 64 -7.34 -32.74 7.57
N ALA A 65 -7.16 -34.04 7.36
CA ALA A 65 -5.94 -34.74 7.80
C ALA A 65 -4.71 -34.24 7.03
N TRP A 66 -4.83 -34.02 5.72
CA TRP A 66 -3.79 -33.39 4.91
C TRP A 66 -3.47 -31.97 5.40
N TRP A 67 -4.50 -31.15 5.66
CA TRP A 67 -4.34 -29.78 6.15
C TRP A 67 -3.50 -29.73 7.43
N LYS A 68 -3.86 -30.56 8.42
CA LYS A 68 -3.16 -30.65 9.71
C LYS A 68 -1.72 -31.15 9.61
N ARG A 69 -1.38 -31.94 8.58
CA ARG A 69 -0.05 -32.55 8.44
C ARG A 69 0.91 -31.66 7.66
N VAL A 70 0.44 -31.12 6.54
CA VAL A 70 1.31 -30.43 5.56
C VAL A 70 0.62 -29.21 4.94
N GLY A 71 -0.71 -29.24 4.77
CA GLY A 71 -1.43 -28.18 4.05
C GLY A 71 -1.29 -26.79 4.67
N GLU A 72 -1.35 -26.67 6.01
CA GLU A 72 -1.18 -25.39 6.69
C GLU A 72 0.20 -24.77 6.43
N LYS A 73 1.26 -25.57 6.55
CA LYS A 73 2.63 -25.14 6.29
C LYS A 73 2.82 -24.73 4.82
N MET A 74 2.36 -25.56 3.88
CA MET A 74 2.47 -25.26 2.44
C MET A 74 1.70 -23.99 2.06
N SER A 75 0.51 -23.79 2.61
CA SER A 75 -0.26 -22.56 2.39
C SER A 75 0.49 -21.35 2.91
N SER A 76 0.97 -21.40 4.16
CA SER A 76 1.71 -20.28 4.76
C SER A 76 2.98 -19.94 3.99
N GLU A 77 3.74 -20.93 3.53
CA GLU A 77 4.96 -20.71 2.74
C GLU A 77 4.64 -20.11 1.37
N TYR A 78 3.63 -20.65 0.68
CA TYR A 78 3.24 -20.20 -0.65
C TYR A 78 2.71 -18.76 -0.64
N TYR A 79 1.75 -18.46 0.23
CA TYR A 79 1.15 -17.12 0.31
C TYR A 79 2.06 -16.12 1.01
N GLY A 80 2.94 -16.57 1.91
CA GLY A 80 4.00 -15.75 2.50
C GLY A 80 4.96 -15.23 1.42
N ALA A 81 5.46 -16.11 0.56
CA ALA A 81 6.33 -15.71 -0.55
C ALA A 81 5.65 -14.73 -1.53
N ILE A 82 4.35 -14.91 -1.80
CA ILE A 82 3.59 -13.97 -2.61
C ILE A 82 3.48 -12.60 -1.91
N ALA A 83 3.20 -12.57 -0.61
CA ALA A 83 3.12 -11.33 0.14
C ALA A 83 4.47 -10.60 0.19
N ASP A 84 5.57 -11.32 0.38
CA ASP A 84 6.92 -10.76 0.40
C ASP A 84 7.30 -10.15 -0.96
N THR A 85 7.06 -10.87 -2.06
CA THR A 85 7.32 -10.36 -3.41
C THR A 85 6.43 -9.15 -3.77
N GLN A 86 5.20 -9.12 -3.27
CA GLN A 86 4.33 -7.94 -3.42
C GLN A 86 4.83 -6.76 -2.60
N ARG A 87 5.35 -7.00 -1.39
CA ARG A 87 5.91 -5.96 -0.53
C ARG A 87 7.17 -5.35 -1.13
N GLU A 88 8.06 -6.16 -1.70
CA GLU A 88 9.25 -5.70 -2.41
C GLU A 88 8.86 -4.78 -3.59
N LYS A 89 7.93 -5.24 -4.45
CA LYS A 89 7.42 -4.42 -5.57
C LYS A 89 6.75 -3.13 -5.11
N ALA A 90 6.03 -3.15 -3.99
CA ALA A 90 5.38 -1.96 -3.46
C ALA A 90 6.41 -0.96 -2.87
N GLY A 91 7.47 -1.46 -2.23
CA GLY A 91 8.57 -0.64 -1.75
C GLY A 91 9.30 0.07 -2.90
N ASP A 92 9.64 -0.66 -3.96
CA ASP A 92 10.27 -0.09 -5.16
C ASP A 92 9.37 0.96 -5.84
N PHE A 93 8.06 0.71 -5.91
CA PHE A 93 7.11 1.65 -6.49
C PHE A 93 6.93 2.93 -5.63
N GLN A 94 7.03 2.82 -4.31
CA GLN A 94 7.03 3.99 -3.41
C GLN A 94 8.30 4.83 -3.57
N GLU A 95 9.47 4.20 -3.74
CA GLU A 95 10.73 4.90 -3.97
C GLU A 95 10.77 5.59 -5.34
N GLU A 96 10.29 4.93 -6.39
CA GLU A 96 10.21 5.50 -7.75
C GLU A 96 9.22 6.67 -7.81
N LEU A 97 8.02 6.53 -7.21
CA LEU A 97 7.08 7.65 -7.10
C LEU A 97 7.66 8.82 -6.28
N ALA A 98 8.36 8.55 -5.18
CA ALA A 98 9.00 9.58 -4.36
C ALA A 98 10.07 10.39 -5.13
N ALA A 99 10.67 9.81 -6.18
CA ALA A 99 11.68 10.46 -7.02
C ALA A 99 11.10 11.32 -8.16
N VAL A 100 9.80 11.22 -8.47
CA VAL A 100 9.18 11.93 -9.61
C VAL A 100 8.67 13.33 -9.21
N GLU A 101 8.90 14.33 -10.06
CA GLU A 101 8.43 15.74 -9.96
C GLU A 101 6.91 15.90 -9.65
N ALA A 102 6.11 14.86 -9.85
CA ALA A 102 4.70 14.86 -9.45
C ALA A 102 4.52 15.00 -7.93
N ASN A 103 5.47 14.51 -7.12
CA ASN A 103 5.42 14.65 -5.67
C ASN A 103 5.76 16.07 -5.20
N THR A 104 6.67 16.79 -5.87
CA THR A 104 6.94 18.20 -5.54
C THR A 104 5.73 19.10 -5.83
N MET A 105 4.94 18.78 -6.86
CA MET A 105 3.67 19.48 -7.13
C MET A 105 2.60 19.16 -6.06
N LEU A 106 2.40 17.90 -5.69
CA LEU A 106 1.49 17.53 -4.60
C LEU A 106 1.93 18.11 -3.24
N ASP A 107 3.24 18.19 -2.99
CA ASP A 107 3.81 18.78 -1.79
C ASP A 107 3.57 20.29 -1.70
N SER A 108 3.53 20.99 -2.85
CA SER A 108 3.15 22.40 -2.93
C SER A 108 1.68 22.68 -2.64
N ILE A 109 0.81 21.66 -2.75
CA ILE A 109 -0.62 21.78 -2.42
C ILE A 109 -0.85 21.64 -0.90
N LEU A 110 -0.06 20.81 -0.21
CA LEU A 110 -0.24 20.56 1.23
C LEU A 110 0.40 21.64 2.11
N TYR A 111 1.48 22.26 1.64
CA TYR A 111 2.27 23.18 2.42
C TYR A 111 2.47 24.52 1.72
N THR A 112 2.15 25.60 2.42
CA THR A 112 2.54 26.95 2.00
C THR A 112 3.96 27.24 2.48
N ARG A 113 4.83 27.62 1.54
CA ARG A 113 6.21 28.00 1.86
C ARG A 113 6.27 29.47 2.19
N ARG A 114 6.67 29.79 3.42
CA ARG A 114 6.85 31.17 3.88
C ARG A 114 8.35 31.46 4.08
N PRO A 115 8.85 32.64 3.70
CA PRO A 115 10.22 33.01 4.02
C PRO A 115 10.37 33.05 5.55
N PHE A 116 11.36 32.32 6.07
CA PHE A 116 11.66 32.29 7.49
C PHE A 116 12.97 33.02 7.70
N THR A 117 12.92 34.17 8.37
CA THR A 117 14.12 34.96 8.62
C THR A 117 14.29 35.13 10.11
N LYS A 118 15.30 34.45 10.64
CA LYS A 118 15.86 34.76 11.95
C LYS A 118 16.66 36.08 11.82
N GLY A 119 15.98 37.20 11.58
CA GLY A 119 16.65 38.51 11.43
C GLY A 119 16.07 39.54 10.45
N GLY A 120 14.81 39.42 9.99
CA GLY A 120 14.09 40.57 9.41
C GLY A 120 14.44 41.00 7.98
N LYS A 121 15.15 40.18 7.18
CA LYS A 121 15.31 40.42 5.73
C LYS A 121 14.66 39.28 4.96
N MET A 122 13.47 39.48 4.39
CA MET A 122 12.73 38.46 3.64
C MET A 122 13.62 37.82 2.55
N GLY A 123 14.02 36.57 2.76
CA GLY A 123 14.76 35.78 1.78
C GLY A 123 13.86 35.37 0.61
N ALA A 124 14.42 35.28 -0.59
CA ALA A 124 13.69 34.86 -1.77
C ALA A 124 13.19 33.40 -1.61
N VAL A 125 11.88 33.21 -1.77
CA VAL A 125 11.28 31.88 -1.85
C VAL A 125 11.65 31.29 -3.21
N SER A 126 12.71 30.47 -3.27
CA SER A 126 13.06 29.70 -4.47
C SER A 126 12.02 28.64 -4.81
N ASP A 127 12.11 28.05 -6.00
CA ASP A 127 11.19 27.01 -6.47
C ASP A 127 11.16 25.76 -5.54
N PRO A 128 10.04 25.00 -5.54
CA PRO A 128 9.95 23.75 -4.80
C PRO A 128 10.98 22.74 -5.31
N LYS A 129 11.83 22.27 -4.41
CA LYS A 129 12.91 21.31 -4.70
C LYS A 129 12.54 19.91 -4.24
N PRO A 130 13.03 18.85 -4.90
CA PRO A 130 12.82 17.48 -4.47
C PRO A 130 13.49 17.19 -3.13
N TRP A 131 12.93 16.24 -2.36
CA TRP A 131 13.42 15.83 -1.04
C TRP A 131 14.90 15.47 -0.99
N MET A 132 15.39 14.89 -2.08
CA MET A 132 16.79 14.48 -2.24
C MET A 132 17.76 15.67 -2.16
N GLU A 133 17.35 16.87 -2.58
CA GLU A 133 18.19 18.08 -2.49
C GLU A 133 18.33 18.59 -1.05
N PHE A 134 17.44 18.18 -0.15
CA PHE A 134 17.52 18.50 1.28
C PHE A 134 18.30 17.45 2.09
N GLY A 135 18.92 16.47 1.42
CA GLY A 135 19.72 15.42 2.05
C GLY A 135 18.91 14.24 2.60
N PHE A 136 17.63 14.13 2.25
CA PHE A 136 16.81 12.97 2.60
C PHE A 136 16.91 11.92 1.50
N ASN A 137 17.11 10.65 1.87
CA ASN A 137 17.13 9.54 0.90
C ASN A 137 15.74 9.18 0.35
N LYS A 138 14.68 9.63 1.04
CA LYS A 138 13.28 9.42 0.67
C LYS A 138 12.42 10.53 1.28
N ARG A 139 11.19 10.71 0.77
CA ARG A 139 10.17 11.55 1.41
C ARG A 139 9.97 11.07 2.86
N PRO A 140 10.15 11.93 3.88
CA PRO A 140 10.00 11.51 5.27
C PRO A 140 8.56 11.11 5.60
N ASP A 141 8.38 10.08 6.43
CA ASP A 141 7.04 9.54 6.76
C ASP A 141 6.17 10.55 7.55
N TRP A 142 6.79 11.53 8.21
CA TRP A 142 6.11 12.64 8.92
C TRP A 142 5.67 13.79 7.99
N TRP A 143 6.07 13.77 6.71
CA TRP A 143 5.71 14.80 5.76
C TRP A 143 4.25 14.67 5.29
N GLY A 144 3.45 15.72 5.51
CA GLY A 144 1.98 15.69 5.41
C GLY A 144 1.27 15.56 6.76
N GLN A 145 2.01 15.26 7.84
CA GLN A 145 1.50 15.21 9.21
C GLN A 145 2.07 16.35 10.08
N ALA A 146 3.25 16.85 9.74
CA ALA A 146 3.88 17.97 10.45
C ALA A 146 3.13 19.27 10.18
N ARG A 147 2.76 20.02 11.24
CA ARG A 147 2.12 21.35 11.10
C ARG A 147 3.07 22.40 10.54
N GLN A 148 4.35 22.29 10.89
CA GLN A 148 5.38 23.26 10.53
C GLN A 148 6.73 22.56 10.41
N ILE A 149 7.51 22.92 9.38
CA ILE A 149 8.84 22.41 9.14
C ILE A 149 9.76 23.58 8.81
N ASP A 150 10.79 23.76 9.62
CA ASP A 150 11.73 24.88 9.52
C ASP A 150 13.00 24.43 8.78
N PHE A 151 13.28 25.08 7.66
CA PHE A 151 14.55 25.00 6.94
C PHE A 151 15.37 26.27 7.20
N LEU A 152 16.63 26.26 6.78
CA LEU A 152 17.57 27.36 7.03
C LEU A 152 17.06 28.71 6.49
N ASP A 153 16.43 28.68 5.31
CA ASP A 153 16.04 29.90 4.57
C ASP A 153 14.51 30.11 4.48
N PHE A 154 13.71 29.08 4.81
CA PHE A 154 12.25 29.14 4.68
C PHE A 154 11.56 28.13 5.60
N ARG A 155 10.25 28.31 5.76
CA ARG A 155 9.39 27.46 6.57
C ARG A 155 8.25 26.93 5.71
N TYR A 156 8.03 25.62 5.73
CA TYR A 156 6.78 25.04 5.25
C TYR A 156 5.77 25.04 6.39
N ALA A 157 4.63 25.69 6.19
CA ALA A 157 3.49 25.64 7.08
C ALA A 157 2.36 24.89 6.36
N MET A 158 1.80 23.87 7.01
CA MET A 158 0.66 23.14 6.46
C MET A 158 -0.45 24.15 6.20
N GLN A 159 -1.07 24.12 5.02
CA GLN A 159 -2.18 25.01 4.75
C GLN A 159 -3.30 24.61 5.71
N ASP A 160 -3.60 25.46 6.69
CA ASP A 160 -4.80 25.29 7.49
C ASP A 160 -5.94 25.16 6.49
N GLN A 161 -6.69 24.05 6.54
CA GLN A 161 -7.91 23.92 5.76
C GLN A 161 -8.74 25.15 6.07
N ILE A 162 -8.82 26.06 5.11
CA ILE A 162 -9.64 27.23 5.22
C ILE A 162 -11.06 26.67 5.35
N ASP A 163 -11.59 26.69 6.58
CA ASP A 163 -13.02 26.76 6.79
C ASP A 163 -13.51 27.92 5.92
N GLN A 164 -14.16 27.60 4.80
CA GLN A 164 -14.77 28.54 3.86
C GLN A 164 -16.00 29.23 4.50
N ASN A 165 -15.85 29.77 5.71
CA ASN A 165 -16.88 30.49 6.45
C ASN A 165 -16.28 31.55 7.39
N SER A 166 -15.17 32.18 7.02
CA SER A 166 -14.80 33.47 7.61
C SER A 166 -14.90 34.57 6.57
N ASP A 167 -16.02 35.29 6.68
CA ASP A 167 -16.35 36.54 6.01
C ASP A 167 -15.16 37.52 5.97
N PRO A 168 -14.85 38.15 4.82
CA PRO A 168 -13.86 39.20 4.74
C PRO A 168 -14.50 40.54 5.11
N SER A 169 -14.81 40.78 6.38
CA SER A 169 -15.10 42.14 6.85
C SER A 169 -14.61 42.36 8.29
N ALA A 170 -13.34 42.74 8.42
CA ALA A 170 -12.87 43.61 9.51
C ALA A 170 -11.41 44.02 9.26
N SER A 171 -11.17 44.77 8.19
CA SER A 171 -10.14 45.81 8.23
C SER A 171 -10.80 47.04 8.85
N ASP A 172 -10.44 47.38 10.09
CA ASP A 172 -9.84 48.69 10.39
C ASP A 172 -9.81 49.01 11.90
N LYS A 173 -8.60 49.41 12.32
CA LYS A 173 -8.28 50.34 13.40
C LYS A 173 -8.56 49.90 14.85
N GLU A 174 -7.48 49.67 15.58
CA GLU A 174 -7.07 50.64 16.60
C GLU A 174 -5.62 50.36 17.03
N GLY A 175 -4.74 51.27 16.67
CA GLY A 175 -3.45 51.44 17.32
C GLY A 175 -3.53 52.56 18.34
N SER A 176 -2.62 52.47 19.30
CA SER A 176 -2.04 53.57 20.10
C SER A 176 -2.89 54.21 21.21
N GLU A 177 -2.55 53.85 22.44
CA GLU A 177 -2.50 54.76 23.59
C GLU A 177 -1.84 56.10 23.21
N PRO A 178 -2.19 57.17 23.95
CA PRO A 178 -1.13 58.03 24.47
C PRO A 178 -1.25 58.28 25.98
N LYS A 179 -0.06 58.37 26.58
CA LYS A 179 0.21 59.00 27.87
C LYS A 179 -0.17 60.48 27.85
N GLU A 180 -0.78 60.95 28.94
CA GLU A 180 -0.22 61.97 29.85
C GLU A 180 -0.93 61.89 31.21
#